data_AF-A0A554R1I3-F1
#
_entry.id   AF-A0A554R1I3-F1
#
_cell.length_a   1.000
_cell.length_b   1.000
_cell.length_c   1.000
_cell.angle_alpha   90.00
_cell.angle_beta   90.00
_cell.angle_gamma   90.00
#
_symmetry.space_group_name_H-M   'P 1'
#
loop_
_entity.id
_entity.type
_entity.pdbx_description
1 polymer ?
#
loop_
_entity_poly.entity_id
_entity_poly.type
_entity_poly.pdbx_seq_one_letter_code
_entity_poly.pdbx_strand_id
1 'polypeptide(L)'
;MPDPRQWFSEMAKRRITVTEIADHLGVSRKTAQTRITEGLEAGDLIALSRALNLNPADALVELGILTHDEVFTFMDSDGTTLSTATDAQLALELARRLDSELDQMLKKRDGSGD
;
A
#
# COMPACT_ATOMS: atom_id res chain seq x y z
N MET A 1 3.93 -14.92 13.36
CA MET A 1 3.50 -13.52 13.26
C MET A 1 4.15 -12.74 14.39
N PRO A 2 4.83 -11.61 14.13
CA PRO A 2 5.43 -10.79 15.17
C PRO A 2 4.36 -10.26 16.15
N ASP A 3 4.70 -10.00 17.41
CA ASP A 3 3.78 -9.33 18.35
C ASP A 3 3.48 -7.92 17.81
N PRO A 4 2.22 -7.61 17.42
CA PRO A 4 1.87 -6.31 16.85
C PRO A 4 2.24 -5.14 17.76
N ARG A 5 2.08 -5.32 19.08
CA ARG A 5 2.40 -4.27 20.06
C ARG A 5 3.90 -4.00 20.11
N GLN A 6 4.72 -5.06 19.99
CA GLN A 6 6.17 -4.92 19.94
C GLN A 6 6.57 -4.14 18.69
N TRP A 7 6.06 -4.55 17.52
CA TRP A 7 6.36 -3.88 16.25
C TRP A 7 5.99 -2.39 16.28
N PHE A 8 4.78 -2.05 16.74
CA PHE A 8 4.37 -0.64 16.88
C PHE A 8 5.25 0.14 17.86
N SER A 9 5.74 -0.51 18.93
CA SER A 9 6.65 0.14 19.88
C SER A 9 8.02 0.44 19.27
N GLU A 10 8.54 -0.47 18.46
CA GLU A 10 9.81 -0.31 17.74
C GLU A 10 9.70 0.81 16.70
N MET A 11 8.64 0.80 15.89
CA MET A 11 8.42 1.81 14.83
C MET A 11 8.15 3.20 15.40
N ALA A 12 7.38 3.29 16.49
CA ALA A 12 7.12 4.56 17.17
C ALA A 12 8.31 5.05 18.01
N LYS A 13 9.39 4.26 18.12
CA LYS A 13 10.58 4.53 18.97
C LYS A 13 10.22 4.83 20.43
N ARG A 14 9.11 4.27 20.91
CA ARG A 14 8.62 4.42 22.29
C ARG A 14 7.74 3.24 22.64
N ARG A 15 7.61 2.98 23.93
CA ARG A 15 6.69 1.94 24.41
C ARG A 15 5.24 2.31 24.08
N ILE A 16 4.57 1.47 23.31
CA ILE A 16 3.12 1.54 23.11
C ILE A 16 2.43 0.63 24.12
N THR A 17 1.42 1.17 24.81
CA THR A 17 0.69 0.41 25.84
C THR A 17 -0.61 -0.17 25.30
N VAL A 18 -1.13 -1.19 25.98
CA VAL A 18 -2.45 -1.78 25.64
C VAL A 18 -3.57 -0.76 25.83
N THR A 19 -3.45 0.12 26.83
CA THR A 19 -4.40 1.22 27.06
C THR A 19 -4.41 2.17 25.86
N GLU A 20 -3.23 2.58 25.40
CA GLU A 20 -3.11 3.46 24.25
C GLU A 20 -3.65 2.84 22.96
N ILE A 21 -3.40 1.54 22.73
CA ILE A 21 -4.02 0.80 21.63
C ILE A 21 -5.55 0.80 21.77
N ALA A 22 -6.07 0.57 22.97
CA ALA A 22 -7.52 0.59 23.21
C ALA A 22 -8.13 1.97 22.92
N ASP A 23 -7.45 3.04 23.33
CA ASP A 23 -7.87 4.42 23.09
C ASP A 23 -7.89 4.74 21.60
N HIS A 24 -6.85 4.34 20.85
CA HIS A 24 -6.78 4.53 19.40
C HIS A 24 -7.82 3.71 18.62
N LEU A 25 -8.15 2.51 19.10
CA LEU A 25 -9.15 1.64 18.48
C LEU A 25 -10.58 1.96 18.94
N GLY A 26 -10.76 2.79 19.96
CA GLY A 26 -12.08 3.10 20.54
C GLY A 26 -12.76 1.90 21.21
N VAL A 27 -11.98 0.97 21.78
CA VAL A 27 -12.48 -0.26 22.41
C VAL A 27 -12.06 -0.35 23.88
N SER A 28 -12.63 -1.30 24.62
CA SER A 28 -12.18 -1.55 26.00
C SER A 28 -10.75 -2.09 26.02
N ARG A 29 -9.99 -1.80 27.09
CA ARG A 29 -8.66 -2.38 27.31
C ARG A 29 -8.65 -3.92 27.24
N LYS A 30 -9.71 -4.57 27.75
CA LYS A 30 -9.85 -6.02 27.68
C LYS A 30 -9.99 -6.49 26.24
N THR A 31 -10.83 -5.82 25.45
CA THR A 31 -11.00 -6.10 24.01
C THR A 31 -9.70 -5.90 23.24
N ALA A 32 -8.98 -4.80 23.49
CA ALA A 32 -7.67 -4.56 22.87
C ALA A 32 -6.66 -5.66 23.23
N GLN A 33 -6.59 -6.08 24.50
CA GLN A 33 -5.72 -7.16 24.92
C GLN A 33 -6.06 -8.49 24.22
N THR A 34 -7.34 -8.81 24.10
CA THR A 34 -7.81 -10.00 23.38
C THR A 34 -7.37 -9.95 21.92
N ARG A 35 -7.63 -8.83 21.22
CA ARG A 35 -7.24 -8.66 19.81
C ARG A 35 -5.72 -8.69 19.58
N ILE A 36 -4.92 -8.10 20.48
CA ILE A 36 -3.45 -8.21 20.40
C ILE A 36 -3.00 -9.68 20.49
N THR A 37 -3.69 -10.47 21.31
CA THR A 37 -3.35 -11.89 21.54
C THR A 37 -3.84 -12.79 20.41
N GLU A 38 -5.03 -12.52 19.86
CA GLU A 38 -5.64 -13.28 18.76
C GLU A 38 -5.08 -12.88 17.39
N GLY A 39 -4.52 -11.66 17.29
CA GLY A 39 -4.06 -11.05 16.05
C GLY A 39 -4.93 -9.84 15.70
N LEU A 40 -4.28 -8.70 15.44
CA LEU A 40 -4.97 -7.50 14.98
C LEU A 40 -5.37 -7.67 13.51
N GLU A 41 -6.65 -7.42 13.22
CA GLU A 41 -7.15 -7.42 11.85
C GLU A 41 -6.64 -6.21 11.06
N ALA A 42 -6.74 -6.27 9.73
CA ALA A 42 -6.27 -5.20 8.84
C ALA A 42 -6.80 -3.82 9.22
N GLY A 43 -8.09 -3.73 9.60
CA GLY A 43 -8.72 -2.48 10.02
C GLY A 43 -8.08 -1.88 11.27
N ASP A 44 -7.74 -2.73 12.25
CA ASP A 44 -7.08 -2.30 13.49
C ASP A 44 -5.66 -1.81 13.21
N LEU A 45 -4.91 -2.53 12.35
CA LEU A 45 -3.56 -2.14 11.95
C LEU A 45 -3.54 -0.81 11.21
N ILE A 46 -4.50 -0.57 10.30
CA ILE A 46 -4.63 0.70 9.58
C ILE A 46 -4.97 1.83 10.55
N ALA A 47 -5.91 1.62 11.47
CA ALA A 47 -6.31 2.62 12.45
C ALA A 47 -5.13 3.02 13.35
N LEU A 48 -4.42 2.03 13.91
CA LEU A 48 -3.24 2.26 14.75
C LEU A 48 -2.11 2.93 14.00
N SER A 49 -1.80 2.49 12.78
CA SER A 49 -0.74 3.09 11.97
C SER A 49 -1.02 4.57 11.72
N ARG A 50 -2.26 4.93 11.36
CA ARG A 50 -2.66 6.34 11.17
C ARG A 50 -2.59 7.14 12.47
N ALA A 51 -3.06 6.58 13.58
CA ALA A 51 -3.01 7.25 14.88
C ALA A 51 -1.57 7.50 15.37
N LEU A 52 -0.65 6.60 15.03
CA LEU A 52 0.76 6.69 15.40
C LEU A 52 1.62 7.38 14.32
N ASN A 53 1.01 7.88 13.26
CA ASN A 53 1.69 8.50 12.10
C ASN A 53 2.76 7.60 11.46
N LEU A 54 2.44 6.32 11.32
CA LEU A 54 3.23 5.29 10.66
C LEU A 54 2.58 4.89 9.33
N ASN A 55 3.37 4.31 8.44
CA ASN A 55 2.88 3.81 7.15
C ASN A 55 2.03 2.54 7.36
N PRO A 56 0.72 2.55 6.99
CA PRO A 56 -0.13 1.38 7.14
C PRO A 56 0.30 0.19 6.26
N ALA A 57 0.88 0.44 5.08
CA ALA A 57 1.33 -0.64 4.19
C ALA A 57 2.45 -1.46 4.84
N ASP A 58 3.43 -0.79 5.44
CA ASP A 58 4.52 -1.44 6.16
C ASP A 58 3.99 -2.29 7.32
N ALA A 59 3.03 -1.77 8.09
CA ALA A 59 2.39 -2.52 9.18
C ALA A 59 1.68 -3.78 8.70
N LEU A 60 0.93 -3.69 7.59
CA LEU A 60 0.20 -4.81 7.02
C LEU A 60 1.15 -5.89 6.47
N VAL A 61 2.27 -5.49 5.89
CA VAL A 61 3.29 -6.40 5.36
C VAL A 61 4.06 -7.09 6.48
N GLU A 62 4.63 -6.31 7.40
CA GLU A 62 5.48 -6.83 8.48
C GLU A 62 4.69 -7.71 9.45
N LEU A 63 3.40 -7.42 9.67
CA LEU A 63 2.52 -8.23 10.50
C LEU A 63 1.84 -9.36 9.73
N GLY A 64 2.17 -9.55 8.45
CA GLY A 64 1.79 -10.72 7.65
C GLY A 64 0.34 -10.75 7.19
N ILE A 65 -0.34 -9.61 7.16
CA ILE A 65 -1.67 -9.47 6.53
C ILE A 65 -1.54 -9.40 5.00
N LEU A 66 -0.49 -8.73 4.52
CA LEU A 66 -0.15 -8.64 3.10
C LEU A 66 1.24 -9.22 2.87
N THR A 67 1.47 -9.75 1.68
CA THR A 67 2.80 -10.09 1.19
C THR A 67 3.47 -8.88 0.55
N HIS A 68 4.81 -8.88 0.51
CA HIS A 68 5.56 -7.88 -0.24
C HIS A 68 5.10 -7.87 -1.71
N ASP A 69 4.95 -9.04 -2.34
CA ASP A 69 4.52 -9.15 -3.73
C ASP A 69 3.15 -8.52 -3.98
N GLU A 70 2.17 -8.66 -3.09
CA GLU A 70 0.84 -8.02 -3.23
C GLU A 70 0.95 -6.49 -3.20
N VAL A 71 1.83 -5.93 -2.36
CA VAL A 71 2.06 -4.49 -2.28
C VAL A 71 2.84 -3.97 -3.48
N PHE A 72 3.91 -4.66 -3.87
CA PHE A 72 4.77 -4.24 -4.98
C PHE A 72 4.13 -4.47 -6.35
N THR A 73 3.33 -5.53 -6.54
CA THR A 73 2.56 -5.74 -7.78
C THR A 73 1.62 -4.57 -8.04
N PHE A 74 1.04 -3.98 -7.00
CA PHE A 74 0.21 -2.77 -7.11
C PHE A 74 1.04 -1.50 -7.37
N MET A 75 2.23 -1.38 -6.78
CA MET A 75 3.13 -0.24 -7.00
C MET A 75 3.74 -0.23 -8.41
N ASP A 76 4.19 -1.39 -8.88
CA ASP A 76 4.71 -1.60 -10.24
C ASP A 76 3.60 -1.49 -11.29
N SER A 77 2.33 -1.76 -10.91
CA SER A 77 1.23 -1.61 -11.84
C SER A 77 0.89 -0.14 -12.14
N ASP A 78 1.00 0.82 -11.21
CA ASP A 78 0.41 2.16 -11.45
C ASP A 78 0.89 3.35 -10.57
N GLY A 79 2.03 3.29 -9.87
CA GLY A 79 2.39 4.36 -8.90
C GLY A 79 2.77 5.73 -9.47
N THR A 80 3.02 5.86 -10.78
CA THR A 80 3.45 7.13 -11.38
C THR A 80 2.25 7.89 -11.94
N THR A 81 1.73 8.84 -11.17
CA THR A 81 0.69 9.76 -11.62
C THR A 81 1.27 10.84 -12.54
N LEU A 82 0.44 11.51 -13.36
CA LEU A 82 0.88 12.66 -14.18
C LEU A 82 1.59 13.73 -13.33
N SER A 83 1.17 13.91 -12.08
CA SER A 83 1.75 14.89 -11.15
C SER A 83 3.08 14.49 -10.52
N THR A 84 3.43 13.19 -10.52
CA THR A 84 4.66 12.67 -9.89
C THR A 84 5.66 12.11 -10.90
N ALA A 85 5.26 12.01 -12.17
CA ALA A 85 6.15 11.66 -13.26
C ALA A 85 7.15 12.78 -13.53
N THR A 86 8.40 12.41 -13.80
CA THR A 86 9.37 13.33 -14.42
C THR A 86 9.00 13.58 -15.88
N ASP A 87 9.39 14.73 -16.43
CA ASP A 87 9.16 15.07 -17.84
C ASP A 87 9.73 14.01 -18.79
N ALA A 88 10.87 13.38 -18.43
CA ALA A 88 11.49 12.31 -19.20
C ALA A 88 10.62 11.04 -19.23
N GLN A 89 10.01 10.67 -18.10
CA GLN A 89 9.08 9.53 -18.02
C GLN A 89 7.81 9.79 -18.82
N LEU A 90 7.27 11.01 -18.77
CA LEU A 90 6.11 11.42 -19.57
C LEU A 90 6.40 11.39 -21.06
N ALA A 91 7.56 11.93 -21.48
CA ALA A 91 7.96 11.93 -22.88
C ALA A 91 8.13 10.51 -23.44
N LEU A 92 8.73 9.60 -22.66
CA LEU A 92 8.93 8.21 -23.06
C LEU A 92 7.59 7.46 -23.18
N GLU A 93 6.69 7.65 -22.21
CA GLU A 93 5.36 7.04 -22.23
C GLU A 93 4.52 7.56 -23.40
N LEU A 94 4.57 8.87 -23.67
CA LEU A 94 3.91 9.47 -24.83
C LEU A 94 4.45 8.90 -26.14
N ALA A 95 5.79 8.77 -26.28
CA ALA A 95 6.39 8.19 -27.46
C ALA A 95 5.93 6.74 -27.70
N ARG A 96 5.86 5.91 -26.64
CA ARG A 96 5.34 4.53 -26.73
C ARG A 96 3.89 4.46 -27.19
N ARG A 97 3.02 5.35 -26.68
CA ARG A 97 1.61 5.41 -27.09
C ARG A 97 1.47 5.78 -28.56
N LEU A 98 2.22 6.79 -29.00
CA LEU A 98 2.22 7.24 -30.39
C LEU A 98 2.71 6.14 -31.35
N ASP A 99 3.74 5.38 -30.96
CA ASP A 99 4.24 4.25 -31.76
C ASP A 99 3.18 3.16 -31.91
N SER A 100 2.49 2.80 -30.82
CA SER A 100 1.40 1.83 -30.84
C SER A 100 0.21 2.30 -31.69
N GLU A 101 -0.14 3.58 -31.63
CA GLU A 101 -1.20 4.15 -32.47
C GLU A 101 -0.81 4.16 -33.95
N LEU A 102 0.44 4.52 -34.26
CA LEU A 102 0.95 4.53 -35.62
C LEU A 102 0.90 3.11 -36.23
N ASP A 103 1.32 2.11 -35.48
CA ASP A 103 1.23 0.70 -35.86
C ASP A 103 -0.21 0.26 -36.17
N GLN A 104 -1.18 0.69 -35.36
CA GLN A 104 -2.59 0.41 -35.58
C GLN A 104 -3.14 1.13 -36.83
N MET A 105 -2.72 2.36 -37.08
CA MET A 105 -3.11 3.13 -38.26
C MET A 105 -2.56 2.52 -39.55
N LEU A 106 -1.30 2.07 -39.53
CA LEU A 106 -0.68 1.39 -40.68
C LEU A 106 -1.39 0.08 -41.00
N LYS A 107 -1.68 -0.75 -39.97
CA LYS A 107 -2.45 -1.99 -40.14
C LYS A 107 -3.86 -1.77 -40.71
N LYS A 108 -4.55 -0.71 -40.29
CA LYS A 108 -5.87 -0.34 -40.85
C LYS A 108 -5.79 0.10 -42.31
N ARG A 109 -4.74 0.82 -42.69
CA ARG A 109 -4.51 1.27 -44.07
C ARG A 109 -4.25 0.09 -45.01
N ASP A 110 -3.47 -0.89 -44.56
CA ASP A 110 -3.10 -2.04 -45.37
C ASP A 110 -4.21 -3.11 -45.45
N GLY A 111 -5.17 -3.09 -44.51
CA GLY A 111 -6.36 -3.96 -44.51
C GLY A 111 -7.62 -3.38 -45.17
N SER A 112 -7.56 -2.19 -45.77
CA SER A 112 -8.70 -1.53 -46.45
C SER A 112 -8.65 -1.64 -47.98
N GLY A 113 -7.79 -2.50 -48.51
CA GLY A 113 -7.68 -2.80 -49.94
C GLY A 113 -8.16 -4.21 -50.25
N ASP A 114 -9.47 -4.42 -50.20
CA ASP A 114 -10.17 -5.58 -50.80
C ASP A 114 -11.43 -5.06 -51.52
#